data_AF-A0A9P7ECH2-F1
#
_entry.id   AF-A0A9P7ECH2-F1
#
_cell.length_a   1.000
_cell.length_b   1.000
_cell.length_c   1.000
_cell.angle_alpha   90.00
_cell.angle_beta   90.00
_cell.angle_gamma   90.00
#
_symmetry.space_group_name_H-M   'P 1'
#
loop_
_entity.id
_entity.type
_entity.pdbx_description
1 polymer ?
#
loop_
_entity_poly.entity_id
_entity_poly.type
_entity_poly.pdbx_seq_one_letter_code
_entity_poly.pdbx_strand_id
1 'polypeptide(L)'
;HHIEALYVRWLAPLTSHQSGMNCTQLPKVAFIKEANSDAFGFLNPSQVIRSTHLIPAFASGQGTSSLCYGKSFACQNDELDNWEAYYVSIFTDQDIFMHYTHCGI
;
A
#
# COMPACT_ATOMS: atom_id res chain seq x y z
N HIS A 1 7.74 31.52 -6.39
CA HIS A 1 7.43 30.49 -5.38
C HIS A 1 7.17 29.17 -6.11
N HIS A 2 7.85 28.10 -5.70
CA HIS A 2 7.63 26.74 -6.20
C HIS A 2 6.77 26.00 -5.17
N ILE A 3 5.76 25.25 -5.62
CA ILE A 3 4.94 24.39 -4.77
C ILE A 3 5.28 22.95 -5.13
N GLU A 4 5.65 22.16 -4.12
CA GLU A 4 5.95 20.74 -4.27
C GLU A 4 4.81 19.91 -3.69
N ALA A 5 4.32 18.93 -4.46
CA ALA A 5 3.29 18.02 -4.03
C ALA A 5 3.54 16.63 -4.64
N LEU A 6 3.28 15.58 -3.86
CA LEU A 6 3.25 14.21 -4.33
C LEU A 6 1.82 13.85 -4.70
N TYR A 7 1.61 13.35 -5.91
CA TYR A 7 0.36 12.71 -6.28
C TYR A 7 0.43 11.22 -5.88
N VAL A 8 -0.43 10.81 -4.96
CA VAL A 8 -0.38 9.48 -4.32
C VAL A 8 -1.64 8.67 -4.61
N ARG A 9 -1.49 7.35 -4.58
CA ARG A 9 -2.60 6.38 -4.58
C ARG A 9 -2.61 5.65 -3.25
N TRP A 10 -3.75 5.63 -2.58
CA TRP A 10 -3.86 5.10 -1.23
C TRP A 10 -4.02 3.57 -1.20
N LEU A 11 -3.34 2.97 -0.23
CA LEU A 11 -3.49 1.57 0.15
C LEU A 11 -4.27 1.50 1.46
N ALA A 12 -5.16 0.51 1.59
CA ALA A 12 -5.93 0.26 2.79
C ALA A 12 -5.67 -1.16 3.33
N PRO A 13 -5.68 -1.36 4.66
CA PRO A 13 -5.66 -2.68 5.27
C PRO A 13 -6.86 -3.52 4.84
N LEU A 14 -6.65 -4.81 4.58
CA LEU A 14 -7.77 -5.73 4.32
C LEU A 14 -8.47 -6.07 5.63
N THR A 15 -9.75 -5.71 5.74
CA THR A 15 -10.59 -6.02 6.91
C THR A 15 -10.80 -7.51 7.14
N SER A 16 -10.72 -8.32 6.08
CA SER A 16 -10.82 -9.78 6.16
C SER A 16 -9.53 -10.49 6.57
N HIS A 17 -8.41 -9.75 6.72
CA HIS A 17 -7.10 -10.31 7.00
C HIS A 17 -6.62 -9.95 8.41
N GLN A 18 -6.58 -10.95 9.30
CA GLN A 18 -5.97 -10.77 10.61
C GLN A 18 -4.44 -10.72 10.47
N SER A 19 -3.81 -9.73 11.10
CA SER A 19 -2.37 -9.51 11.01
C SER A 19 -1.79 -9.24 12.39
N GLY A 20 -0.50 -9.54 12.57
CA GLY A 20 0.22 -9.27 13.81
C GLY A 20 0.88 -10.51 14.39
N MET A 21 1.69 -10.30 15.43
CA MET A 21 2.52 -11.35 16.05
C MET A 21 1.69 -12.55 16.53
N ASN A 22 0.51 -12.30 17.09
CA ASN A 22 -0.37 -13.35 17.64
C ASN A 22 -0.89 -14.32 16.57
N CYS A 23 -1.08 -13.83 15.34
CA CYS A 23 -1.57 -14.61 14.21
C CYS A 23 -0.44 -15.04 13.26
N THR A 24 0.81 -14.67 13.57
CA THR A 24 2.03 -14.91 12.77
C THR A 24 1.87 -14.56 11.29
N GLN A 25 1.07 -13.54 10.99
CA GLN A 25 0.73 -13.11 9.63
C GLN A 25 1.14 -11.65 9.41
N LEU A 26 1.77 -11.39 8.27
CA LEU A 26 2.18 -10.05 7.86
C LEU A 26 0.95 -9.16 7.59
N PRO A 27 1.04 -7.85 7.88
CA PRO A 27 -0.01 -6.91 7.48
C PRO A 27 -0.25 -6.99 5.98
N LYS A 28 -1.52 -7.06 5.59
CA LYS A 28 -1.94 -7.15 4.19
C LYS A 28 -2.75 -5.93 3.79
N VAL A 29 -2.39 -5.33 2.66
CA VAL A 29 -2.99 -4.11 2.13
C VAL A 29 -3.38 -4.29 0.66
N ALA A 30 -4.36 -3.53 0.20
CA ALA A 30 -4.73 -3.44 -1.22
C ALA A 30 -5.05 -1.99 -1.59
N PHE A 31 -5.07 -1.71 -2.88
CA PHE A 31 -5.46 -0.39 -3.36
C PHE A 31 -6.92 -0.11 -3.03
N ILE A 32 -7.20 1.12 -2.61
CA ILE A 32 -8.58 1.61 -2.55
C ILE A 32 -9.14 1.63 -3.97
N LYS A 33 -10.36 1.13 -4.13
CA LYS A 33 -11.06 1.10 -5.42
C LYS A 33 -11.19 2.52 -5.97
N GLU A 34 -10.90 2.70 -7.25
CA GLU A 34 -10.90 4.01 -7.91
C GLU A 34 -12.27 4.71 -7.91
N ALA A 35 -13.37 3.93 -7.81
CA ALA A 35 -14.71 4.47 -7.63
C ALA A 35 -14.89 5.26 -6.32
N ASN A 36 -13.97 5.09 -5.35
CA ASN A 36 -13.94 5.90 -4.14
C ASN A 36 -13.21 7.22 -4.43
N SER A 37 -13.83 8.34 -4.07
CA SER A 37 -13.24 9.69 -4.19
C SER A 37 -11.89 9.81 -3.47
N ASP A 38 -11.67 8.99 -2.46
CA ASP A 38 -10.48 9.03 -1.59
C ASP A 38 -9.38 8.07 -2.06
N ALA A 39 -9.48 7.50 -3.27
CA ALA A 39 -8.48 6.56 -3.80
C ALA A 39 -7.15 7.24 -4.16
N PHE A 40 -7.20 8.51 -4.55
CA PHE A 40 -6.05 9.32 -4.93
C PHE A 40 -6.03 10.63 -4.15
N GLY A 41 -4.84 11.20 -3.96
CA GLY A 41 -4.70 12.47 -3.26
C GLY A 41 -3.38 13.17 -3.52
N PHE A 42 -3.26 14.39 -3.01
CA PHE A 42 -2.00 15.13 -2.96
C PHE A 42 -1.47 15.12 -1.54
N LEU A 43 -0.17 14.84 -1.39
CA LEU A 43 0.54 14.82 -0.12
C LEU A 43 1.72 15.79 -0.16
N ASN A 44 1.95 16.51 0.94
CA ASN A 44 3.17 17.30 1.07
C ASN A 44 4.37 16.34 1.26
N PRO A 45 5.47 16.48 0.49
CA PRO A 45 6.63 15.60 0.62
C PRO A 45 7.18 15.48 2.05
N SER A 46 7.09 16.54 2.86
CA SER A 46 7.51 16.53 4.27
C SER A 46 6.69 15.61 5.19
N GLN A 47 5.54 15.12 4.73
CA GLN A 47 4.71 14.16 5.46
C GLN A 47 5.11 12.71 5.22
N VAL A 48 6.03 12.45 4.27
CA VAL A 48 6.56 11.11 4.04
C VAL A 48 7.61 10.81 5.10
N ILE A 49 7.24 9.98 6.08
CA ILE A 49 8.13 9.66 7.21
C ILE A 49 9.07 8.51 6.83
N ARG A 50 8.56 7.45 6.19
CA ARG A 50 9.27 6.19 5.96
C ARG A 50 8.81 5.50 4.68
N SER A 51 9.69 4.69 4.11
CA SER A 51 9.38 3.76 3.02
C SER A 51 9.37 2.33 3.56
N THR A 52 8.54 1.48 2.96
CA THR A 52 8.50 0.05 3.27
C THR A 52 8.43 -0.76 1.98
N HIS A 53 9.00 -1.96 2.00
CA HIS A 53 8.88 -2.88 0.89
C HIS A 53 7.49 -3.53 0.89
N LEU A 54 6.84 -3.55 -0.27
CA LEU A 54 5.57 -4.25 -0.49
C LEU A 54 5.85 -5.56 -1.24
N ILE A 55 5.43 -6.67 -0.65
CA ILE A 55 5.60 -8.01 -1.22
C ILE A 55 4.28 -8.41 -1.88
N PRO A 56 4.27 -8.73 -3.17
CA PRO A 56 3.11 -9.30 -3.84
C PRO A 56 2.46 -10.46 -3.08
N ALA A 57 1.15 -10.40 -2.85
CA ALA A 57 0.42 -11.55 -2.34
C ALA A 57 0.06 -12.50 -3.50
N PHE A 58 1.04 -13.30 -3.95
CA PHE A 58 0.89 -14.19 -5.13
C PHE A 58 -0.37 -15.05 -5.11
N ALA A 59 -0.76 -15.57 -3.94
CA ALA A 59 -1.96 -16.39 -3.76
C ALA A 59 -3.28 -15.64 -3.97
N SER A 60 -3.27 -14.31 -3.90
CA SER A 60 -4.45 -13.47 -4.18
C SER A 60 -4.62 -13.18 -5.68
N GLY A 61 -3.67 -13.60 -6.51
CA GLY A 61 -3.71 -13.37 -7.95
C GLY A 61 -3.41 -11.93 -8.35
N GLN A 62 -3.28 -11.75 -9.65
CA GLN A 62 -3.27 -10.45 -10.31
C GLN A 62 -4.69 -10.13 -10.77
N GLY A 63 -5.06 -8.85 -10.76
CA GLY A 63 -6.39 -8.49 -11.22
C GLY A 63 -6.70 -7.00 -11.19
N THR A 64 -7.83 -6.68 -11.82
CA THR A 64 -8.37 -5.33 -12.00
C THR A 64 -9.44 -4.97 -10.98
N SER A 65 -9.67 -5.76 -9.92
CA SER A 65 -10.78 -5.50 -8.99
C SER A 65 -10.59 -4.19 -8.20
N SER A 66 -9.33 -3.81 -7.99
CA SER A 66 -8.90 -2.55 -7.40
C SER A 66 -8.44 -1.50 -8.43
N LEU A 67 -8.16 -1.93 -9.66
CA LEU A 67 -7.77 -1.12 -10.82
C LEU A 67 -8.92 -1.11 -11.84
N CYS A 68 -9.85 -0.18 -11.70
CA CYS A 68 -10.84 0.06 -12.75
C CYS A 68 -10.15 0.75 -13.94
N TYR A 69 -9.54 -0.06 -14.82
CA TYR A 69 -9.26 0.24 -16.23
C TYR A 69 -9.17 1.74 -16.58
N GLY A 70 -8.00 2.33 -16.38
CA GLY A 70 -7.79 3.73 -16.74
C GLY A 70 -6.31 4.10 -16.74
N LYS A 71 -5.86 4.77 -17.81
CA LYS A 71 -4.57 5.46 -17.85
C LYS A 71 -4.54 6.50 -16.72
N SER A 72 -3.97 6.14 -15.58
CA SER A 72 -3.61 7.10 -14.55
C SER A 72 -2.16 7.54 -14.77
N PHE A 73 -1.79 8.74 -14.33
CA PHE A 73 -0.39 9.21 -14.43
C PHE A 73 0.61 8.24 -13.77
N ALA A 74 0.16 7.44 -12.80
CA ALA A 74 0.95 6.43 -12.09
C ALA A 74 0.87 5.02 -12.71
N CYS A 75 0.03 4.81 -13.73
CA CYS A 75 -0.16 3.54 -14.42
C CYS A 75 -0.14 3.81 -15.94
N GLN A 76 1.06 3.95 -16.50
CA GLN A 76 1.25 4.44 -17.87
C GLN A 76 0.99 3.41 -18.97
N ASN A 77 0.93 2.11 -18.65
CA ASN A 77 0.74 1.06 -19.65
C ASN A 77 -0.50 0.22 -19.35
N ASP A 78 -1.12 -0.29 -20.42
CA ASP A 78 -2.15 -1.35 -20.44
C ASP A 78 -1.65 -2.70 -19.88
N GLU A 79 -0.57 -2.71 -19.08
CA GLU A 79 -0.08 -3.90 -18.39
C GLU A 79 -0.87 -4.11 -17.10
N LEU A 80 -1.80 -5.04 -17.23
CA LEU A 80 -2.67 -5.57 -16.20
C LEU A 80 -1.86 -6.44 -15.21
N ASP A 81 -0.84 -5.88 -14.54
CA ASP A 81 0.18 -6.69 -13.82
C ASP A 81 0.29 -6.39 -12.32
N ASN A 82 -0.58 -5.54 -11.78
CA ASN A 82 -0.60 -5.28 -10.35
C ASN A 82 -1.33 -6.41 -9.61
N TRP A 83 -0.72 -6.84 -8.50
CA TRP A 83 -1.31 -7.81 -7.58
C TRP A 83 -2.51 -7.20 -6.86
N GLU A 84 -3.53 -8.02 -6.59
CA GLU A 84 -4.75 -7.57 -5.90
C GLU A 84 -4.49 -7.18 -4.44
N ALA A 85 -3.41 -7.70 -3.84
CA ALA A 85 -3.00 -7.35 -2.50
C ALA A 85 -1.49 -7.50 -2.34
N TYR A 86 -0.96 -6.84 -1.32
CA TYR A 86 0.44 -6.83 -0.94
C TYR A 86 0.58 -7.08 0.55
N TYR A 87 1.61 -7.82 0.94
CA TYR A 87 2.08 -7.88 2.31
C TYR A 87 3.06 -6.73 2.57
N VAL A 88 2.95 -6.11 3.74
CA VAL A 88 3.88 -5.08 4.20
C VAL A 88 5.07 -5.75 4.85
N SER A 89 6.27 -5.51 4.33
CA SER A 89 7.52 -6.05 4.89
C SER A 89 7.93 -5.29 6.16
N ILE A 90 7.50 -5.80 7.31
CA ILE A 90 7.84 -5.24 8.63
C ILE A 90 9.31 -5.46 9.04
N PHE A 91 10.06 -6.26 8.28
CA PHE A 91 11.45 -6.59 8.57
C PHE A 91 12.47 -5.72 7.84
N THR A 92 12.00 -4.77 7.04
CA THR A 92 12.86 -3.91 6.21
C THR A 92 13.73 -2.98 7.07
N ASP A 93 13.24 -2.61 8.24
CA ASP A 93 13.90 -1.71 9.18
C ASP A 93 13.55 -2.10 10.62
N GLN A 94 14.51 -1.93 11.55
CA GLN A 94 14.32 -2.30 12.95
C GLN A 94 13.23 -1.47 13.63
N ASP A 95 13.14 -0.17 13.33
CA ASP A 95 12.12 0.70 13.90
C ASP A 95 10.73 0.36 13.34
N ILE A 96 10.62 0.03 12.04
CA ILE A 96 9.37 -0.52 11.48
C ILE A 96 8.97 -1.80 12.22
N PHE A 97 9.89 -2.74 12.44
CA PHE A 97 9.61 -3.96 13.18
C PHE A 97 9.11 -3.67 14.60
N MET A 98 9.76 -2.75 15.32
CA MET A 98 9.40 -2.37 16.69
C MET A 98 8.02 -1.69 16.77
N HIS A 99 7.67 -0.88 15.77
CA HIS A 99 6.35 -0.26 15.64
C HIS A 99 5.24 -1.32 15.50
N TYR A 100 5.45 -2.38 14.72
CA TYR A 100 4.46 -3.44 14.52
C TYR A 100 4.40 -4.47 15.65
N THR A 101 5.46 -4.60 16.44
CA THR A 101 5.53 -5.55 17.56
C THR A 101 5.09 -4.95 18.91
N HIS A 102 4.76 -3.66 18.95
CA HIS A 102 4.52 -2.90 20.19
C HIS A 102 5.70 -3.01 21.19
N CYS A 103 6.89 -3.32 20.68
CA CYS A 103 8.12 -3.38 21.48
C CYS A 103 8.92 -2.07 21.39
N GLY A 104 8.52 -1.14 20.51
CA GLY A 104 9.05 0.22 20.47
C GLY A 104 8.69 1.04 21.72
N ILE A 105 9.46 2.10 21.96
CA ILE A 105 9.16 3.10 23.00
C ILE A 105 7.98 3.95 22.56
#